data_AF-J5UZW8-F1
#
_entry.id   AF-J5UZW8-F1
#
_cell.length_a   1.000
_cell.length_b   1.000
_cell.length_c   1.000
_cell.angle_alpha   90.00
_cell.angle_beta   90.00
_cell.angle_gamma   90.00
#
_symmetry.space_group_name_H-M   'P 1'
#
loop_
_entity.id
_entity.type
_entity.pdbx_description
1 polymer ?
#
loop_
_entity_poly.entity_id
_entity_poly.type
_entity_poly.pdbx_seq_one_letter_code
_entity_poly.pdbx_strand_id
1 'polypeptide(L)'
;MTFSVFANRLYPIIGEGCRTDIFTKSLLASITEDAEEILDDYSKNTYKSYFNDTSSIQKFAKKIAMYVEPEAFVSYINHLPTDAVLYALCNSFSDIFPGADTQDIGEKLASLFADIIREEAAKTRKSPQRKVSEGMHEYEDADDGKTTVLDAEPEDKTTVIHQQPNVVQHGTNNLNLTNNGTMILNFGCFLRTNELA
;
A
#
# COMPACT_ATOMS: atom_id res chain seq x y z
N MET A 1 0.83 -14.03 -9.87
CA MET A 1 0.55 -13.95 -8.40
C MET A 1 -0.38 -12.75 -8.15
N THR A 2 -0.99 -12.53 -6.98
CA THR A 2 -1.58 -11.21 -6.69
C THR A 2 -0.54 -10.23 -6.15
N PHE A 3 -0.74 -8.93 -6.39
CA PHE A 3 0.16 -7.88 -5.88
C PHE A 3 0.30 -7.90 -4.35
N SER A 4 -0.80 -8.09 -3.61
CA SER A 4 -0.77 -8.17 -2.16
C SER A 4 0.14 -9.30 -1.65
N VAL A 5 0.05 -10.51 -2.22
CA VAL A 5 0.92 -11.63 -1.81
C VAL A 5 2.39 -11.37 -2.14
N PHE A 6 2.68 -10.71 -3.26
CA PHE A 6 4.04 -10.31 -3.64
C PHE A 6 4.62 -9.30 -2.64
N ALA A 7 3.87 -8.21 -2.36
CA ALA A 7 4.27 -7.20 -1.38
C ALA A 7 4.45 -7.78 0.03
N ASN A 8 3.59 -8.71 0.46
CA ASN A 8 3.69 -9.36 1.77
C ASN A 8 4.86 -10.37 1.87
N ARG A 9 5.37 -10.91 0.76
CA ARG A 9 6.61 -11.72 0.76
C ARG A 9 7.89 -10.89 0.79
N LEU A 10 7.86 -9.69 0.22
CA LEU A 10 8.98 -8.75 0.23
C LEU A 10 9.09 -7.99 1.56
N TYR A 11 7.96 -7.56 2.14
CA TYR A 11 7.90 -6.68 3.29
C TYR A 11 8.69 -7.15 4.54
N PRO A 12 8.71 -8.45 4.93
CA PRO A 12 9.54 -8.92 6.04
C PRO A 12 11.05 -8.85 5.80
N ILE A 13 11.49 -8.65 4.56
CA ILE A 13 12.89 -8.76 4.12
C ILE A 13 13.45 -7.38 3.73
N ILE A 14 12.68 -6.60 2.98
CA ILE A 14 13.06 -5.26 2.47
C ILE A 14 12.12 -4.14 2.89
N GLY A 15 11.15 -4.42 3.77
CA GLY A 15 10.20 -3.41 4.27
C GLY A 15 10.70 -2.58 5.44
N GLU A 16 11.84 -2.92 6.05
CA GLU A 16 12.56 -2.15 7.08
C GLU A 16 11.69 -1.64 8.27
N GLY A 17 10.59 -2.33 8.59
CA GLY A 17 9.63 -1.90 9.63
C GLY A 17 8.74 -0.71 9.25
N CYS A 18 8.76 -0.28 7.99
CA CYS A 18 8.08 0.89 7.48
C CYS A 18 6.55 0.72 7.49
N ARG A 19 5.81 1.82 7.65
CA ARG A 19 4.34 1.78 7.52
C ARG A 19 3.95 1.24 6.13
N THR A 20 3.02 0.30 6.07
CA THR A 20 2.75 -0.48 4.85
C THR A 20 2.27 0.35 3.65
N ASP A 21 1.67 1.52 3.87
CA ASP A 21 1.40 2.50 2.81
C ASP A 21 2.66 3.13 2.22
N ILE A 22 3.68 3.41 3.03
CA ILE A 22 4.97 3.94 2.56
C ILE A 22 5.68 2.85 1.77
N PHE A 23 5.81 1.65 2.33
CA PHE A 23 6.42 0.51 1.64
C PHE A 23 5.73 0.23 0.30
N THR A 24 4.39 0.25 0.25
CA THR A 24 3.65 -0.03 -0.98
C THR A 24 3.81 1.09 -2.03
N LYS A 25 3.90 2.37 -1.61
CA LYS A 25 4.26 3.45 -2.54
C LYS A 25 5.67 3.25 -3.09
N SER A 26 6.67 2.99 -2.23
CA SER A 26 8.07 2.77 -2.62
C SER A 26 8.24 1.55 -3.54
N LEU A 27 7.52 0.47 -3.26
CA LEU A 27 7.51 -0.74 -4.08
C LEU A 27 6.91 -0.47 -5.46
N LEU A 28 5.83 0.31 -5.56
CA LEU A 28 5.26 0.68 -6.87
C LEU A 28 6.14 1.69 -7.62
N ALA A 29 6.81 2.60 -6.91
CA ALA A 29 7.75 3.55 -7.50
C ALA A 29 8.96 2.86 -8.14
N SER A 30 9.52 1.84 -7.48
CA SER A 30 10.74 1.15 -7.94
C SER A 30 10.57 0.29 -9.20
N ILE A 31 9.39 0.25 -9.82
CA ILE A 31 9.16 -0.36 -11.14
C ILE A 31 8.41 0.58 -12.12
N THR A 32 8.28 1.87 -11.79
CA THR A 32 7.47 2.84 -12.55
C THR A 32 8.33 4.03 -12.99
N GLU A 33 8.51 4.22 -14.29
CA GLU A 33 9.05 5.45 -14.88
C GLU A 33 8.12 6.64 -14.55
N ASP A 34 8.69 7.83 -14.30
CA ASP A 34 7.98 9.04 -13.86
C ASP A 34 7.05 8.82 -12.64
N ALA A 35 7.48 7.95 -11.71
CA ALA A 35 6.69 7.53 -10.56
C ALA A 35 6.05 8.69 -9.74
N GLU A 36 6.74 9.81 -9.52
CA GLU A 36 6.26 10.85 -8.62
C GLU A 36 4.94 11.48 -9.10
N GLU A 37 4.84 11.86 -10.38
CA GLU A 37 3.59 12.38 -10.97
C GLU A 37 2.48 11.33 -10.93
N ILE A 38 2.81 10.06 -11.16
CA ILE A 38 1.81 9.00 -11.22
C ILE A 38 1.28 8.62 -9.83
N LEU A 39 2.14 8.62 -8.81
CA LEU A 39 1.87 8.07 -7.48
C LEU A 39 1.35 9.11 -6.45
N ASP A 40 1.65 10.40 -6.59
CA ASP A 40 1.18 11.42 -5.63
C ASP A 40 -0.33 11.72 -5.72
N ASP A 41 -0.96 11.36 -6.85
CA ASP A 41 -2.42 11.30 -7.02
C ASP A 41 -3.15 10.42 -5.98
N TYR A 42 -2.45 9.49 -5.32
CA TYR A 42 -3.07 8.42 -4.54
C TYR A 42 -2.85 8.57 -3.04
N SER A 43 -3.94 8.45 -2.27
CA SER A 43 -3.90 8.57 -0.81
C SER A 43 -3.08 7.46 -0.13
N LYS A 44 -2.49 7.77 1.02
CA LYS A 44 -1.87 6.80 1.94
C LYS A 44 -2.78 5.61 2.26
N ASN A 45 -4.10 5.84 2.39
CA ASN A 45 -5.04 4.75 2.66
C ASN A 45 -5.27 3.83 1.45
N THR A 46 -5.06 4.34 0.22
CA THR A 46 -5.10 3.55 -1.02
C THR A 46 -3.92 2.60 -1.13
N TYR A 47 -2.70 3.08 -0.85
CA TYR A 47 -1.52 2.21 -0.76
C TYR A 47 -1.68 1.15 0.32
N LYS A 48 -2.24 1.52 1.48
CA LYS A 48 -2.58 0.55 2.54
C LYS A 48 -3.60 -0.49 2.06
N SER A 49 -4.63 -0.12 1.28
CA SER A 49 -5.62 -1.11 0.82
C SER A 49 -5.09 -2.06 -0.27
N TYR A 50 -4.14 -1.61 -1.10
CA TYR A 50 -3.41 -2.51 -2.01
C TYR A 50 -2.54 -3.54 -1.27
N PHE A 51 -1.86 -3.14 -0.19
CA PHE A 51 -1.08 -4.07 0.64
C PHE A 51 -1.95 -5.15 1.31
N ASN A 52 -3.13 -4.77 1.79
CA ASN A 52 -4.02 -5.64 2.57
C ASN A 52 -5.06 -6.38 1.70
N ASP A 53 -4.97 -6.30 0.38
CA ASP A 53 -5.94 -6.81 -0.61
C ASP A 53 -7.40 -6.31 -0.41
N THR A 54 -7.61 -5.24 0.37
CA THR A 54 -8.94 -4.65 0.61
C THR A 54 -9.38 -3.72 -0.52
N SER A 55 -8.56 -3.53 -1.55
CA SER A 55 -8.92 -2.87 -2.80
C SER A 55 -8.06 -3.41 -3.94
N SER A 56 -8.67 -3.73 -5.09
CA SER A 56 -7.90 -4.17 -6.26
C SER A 56 -7.04 -3.04 -6.84
N ILE A 57 -5.76 -3.36 -7.11
CA ILE A 57 -4.81 -2.48 -7.78
C ILE A 57 -5.13 -2.26 -9.28
N GLN A 58 -6.08 -3.01 -9.88
CA GLN A 58 -6.44 -2.95 -11.31
C GLN A 58 -6.49 -1.54 -11.92
N LYS A 59 -7.07 -0.55 -11.22
CA LYS A 59 -7.15 0.84 -11.72
C LYS A 59 -5.78 1.51 -11.80
N PHE A 60 -4.94 1.31 -10.80
CA PHE A 60 -3.59 1.84 -10.71
C PHE A 60 -2.67 1.11 -11.70
N ALA A 61 -2.75 -0.23 -11.75
CA ALA A 61 -2.04 -1.05 -12.72
C ALA A 61 -2.30 -0.59 -14.17
N LYS A 62 -3.54 -0.21 -14.51
CA LYS A 62 -3.88 0.40 -15.81
C LYS A 62 -3.28 1.78 -16.07
N LYS A 63 -2.98 2.57 -15.02
CA LYS A 63 -2.29 3.86 -15.15
C LYS A 63 -0.79 3.64 -15.37
N ILE A 64 -0.16 2.73 -14.61
CA ILE A 64 1.29 2.48 -14.71
C ILE A 64 1.72 1.50 -15.82
N ALA A 65 0.84 0.67 -16.39
CA ALA A 65 1.23 -0.46 -17.26
C ALA A 65 2.15 -0.13 -18.45
N MET A 66 2.11 1.10 -18.97
CA MET A 66 2.98 1.57 -20.06
C MET A 66 4.29 2.21 -19.60
N TYR A 67 4.41 2.49 -18.30
CA TYR A 67 5.58 3.05 -17.59
C TYR A 67 6.29 1.98 -16.74
N VAL A 68 5.94 0.69 -16.92
CA VAL A 68 6.55 -0.42 -16.17
C VAL A 68 7.97 -0.65 -16.69
N GLU A 69 8.97 -0.27 -15.88
CA GLU A 69 10.40 -0.43 -16.15
C GLU A 69 10.98 -1.53 -15.24
N PRO A 70 11.16 -2.77 -15.74
CA PRO A 70 11.71 -3.87 -14.92
C PRO A 70 13.15 -3.60 -14.49
N GLU A 71 13.96 -2.94 -15.33
CA GLU A 71 15.38 -2.68 -15.07
C GLU A 71 15.60 -1.73 -13.87
N ALA A 72 14.71 -0.75 -13.67
CA ALA A 72 14.69 0.06 -12.45
C ALA A 72 14.47 -0.81 -11.20
N PHE A 73 13.64 -1.85 -11.30
CA PHE A 73 13.40 -2.79 -10.20
C PHE A 73 14.56 -3.76 -9.99
N VAL A 74 15.21 -4.24 -11.06
CA VAL A 74 16.47 -5.01 -10.97
C VAL A 74 17.53 -4.17 -10.25
N SER A 75 17.69 -2.91 -10.63
CA SER A 75 18.60 -1.97 -9.97
C SER A 75 18.24 -1.76 -8.50
N TYR A 76 16.95 -1.56 -8.17
CA TYR A 76 16.48 -1.43 -6.79
C TYR A 76 16.81 -2.66 -5.92
N ILE A 77 16.62 -3.88 -6.44
CA ILE A 77 16.99 -5.12 -5.74
C ILE A 77 18.51 -5.28 -5.64
N ASN A 78 19.27 -5.02 -6.70
CA ASN A 78 20.71 -5.23 -6.72
C ASN A 78 21.49 -4.21 -5.86
N HIS A 79 20.88 -3.07 -5.51
CA HIS A 79 21.44 -2.12 -4.55
C HIS A 79 21.08 -2.43 -3.08
N LEU A 80 20.35 -3.51 -2.78
CA LEU A 80 20.04 -3.91 -1.39
C LEU A 80 21.33 -4.14 -0.56
N PRO A 81 21.32 -3.86 0.76
CA PRO A 81 22.54 -3.50 1.48
C PRO A 81 23.50 -4.67 1.75
N THR A 82 23.08 -5.93 1.59
CA THR A 82 23.94 -7.12 1.73
C THR A 82 23.39 -8.30 0.94
N ASP A 83 24.27 -9.20 0.49
CA ASP A 83 23.91 -10.50 -0.12
C ASP A 83 22.96 -11.32 0.75
N ALA A 84 23.02 -11.19 2.09
CA ALA A 84 22.13 -11.89 3.01
C ALA A 84 20.65 -11.53 2.79
N VAL A 85 20.35 -10.31 2.33
CA VAL A 85 19.01 -9.89 1.91
C VAL A 85 18.62 -10.58 0.60
N LEU A 86 19.55 -10.68 -0.36
CA LEU A 86 19.33 -11.40 -1.63
C LEU A 86 19.09 -12.90 -1.40
N TYR A 87 19.85 -13.55 -0.51
CA TYR A 87 19.60 -14.94 -0.09
C TYR A 87 18.24 -15.11 0.61
N ALA A 88 17.82 -14.14 1.43
CA ALA A 88 16.48 -14.16 2.04
C ALA A 88 15.36 -14.05 0.99
N LEU A 89 15.54 -13.24 -0.07
CA LEU A 89 14.65 -13.17 -1.22
C LEU A 89 14.61 -14.51 -1.98
N CYS A 90 15.76 -15.12 -2.27
CA CYS A 90 15.85 -16.44 -2.93
C CYS A 90 15.03 -17.49 -2.16
N ASN A 91 15.20 -17.54 -0.83
CA ASN A 91 14.44 -18.45 0.04
C ASN A 91 12.92 -18.15 0.02
N SER A 92 12.53 -16.88 0.11
CA SER A 92 11.13 -16.42 0.15
C SER A 92 10.34 -16.67 -1.16
N PHE A 93 11.03 -16.90 -2.28
CA PHE A 93 10.45 -17.17 -3.59
C PHE A 93 10.87 -18.52 -4.17
N SER A 94 11.46 -19.41 -3.37
CA SER A 94 12.01 -20.72 -3.78
C SER A 94 10.95 -21.70 -4.32
N ASP A 95 9.68 -21.50 -4.00
CA ASP A 95 8.51 -22.22 -4.54
C ASP A 95 8.11 -21.77 -5.95
N ILE A 96 8.63 -20.64 -6.43
CA ILE A 96 8.34 -20.04 -7.74
C ILE A 96 9.59 -20.03 -8.62
N PHE A 97 10.76 -19.80 -8.00
CA PHE A 97 12.06 -19.78 -8.65
C PHE A 97 13.00 -20.83 -8.01
N PRO A 98 12.74 -22.13 -8.22
CA PRO A 98 13.61 -23.19 -7.70
C PRO A 98 15.00 -23.07 -8.34
N GLY A 99 16.02 -22.87 -7.49
CA GLY A 99 17.40 -22.71 -7.93
C GLY A 99 17.82 -21.29 -8.32
N ALA A 100 17.04 -20.26 -7.99
CA ALA A 100 17.50 -18.86 -8.06
C ALA A 100 18.65 -18.59 -7.08
N ASP A 101 19.53 -17.64 -7.43
CA ASP A 101 20.65 -17.20 -6.61
C ASP A 101 20.75 -15.66 -6.53
N THR A 102 21.78 -15.15 -5.84
CA THR A 102 21.92 -13.70 -5.62
C THR A 102 22.27 -12.90 -6.87
N GLN A 103 22.62 -13.54 -7.99
CA GLN A 103 22.86 -12.88 -9.27
C GLN A 103 21.57 -12.72 -10.07
N ASP A 104 20.69 -13.73 -10.05
CA ASP A 104 19.52 -13.78 -10.93
C ASP A 104 18.16 -13.47 -10.24
N ILE A 105 18.11 -13.41 -8.91
CA ILE A 105 16.87 -13.11 -8.16
C ILE A 105 16.28 -11.73 -8.48
N GLY A 106 17.12 -10.73 -8.79
CA GLY A 106 16.68 -9.38 -9.18
C GLY A 106 15.85 -9.40 -10.47
N GLU A 107 16.38 -10.00 -11.53
CA GLU A 107 15.70 -10.17 -12.82
C GLU A 107 14.38 -10.95 -12.69
N LYS A 108 14.40 -12.05 -11.92
CA LYS A 108 13.20 -12.87 -11.70
C LYS A 108 12.10 -12.13 -10.95
N LEU A 109 12.44 -11.36 -9.90
CA LEU A 109 11.47 -10.56 -9.17
C LEU A 109 10.94 -9.39 -10.02
N ALA A 110 11.79 -8.74 -10.82
CA ALA A 110 11.38 -7.69 -11.74
C ALA A 110 10.39 -8.20 -12.81
N SER A 111 10.69 -9.34 -13.43
CA SER A 111 9.80 -9.99 -14.40
C SER A 111 8.44 -10.34 -13.77
N LEU A 112 8.45 -11.03 -12.62
CA LEU A 112 7.22 -11.38 -11.89
C LEU A 112 6.41 -10.15 -11.48
N PHE A 113 7.05 -9.07 -11.05
CA PHE A 113 6.35 -7.85 -10.67
C PHE A 113 5.74 -7.13 -11.88
N ALA A 114 6.49 -7.02 -12.98
CA ALA A 114 5.99 -6.48 -14.23
C ALA A 114 4.79 -7.31 -14.75
N ASP A 115 4.86 -8.63 -14.67
CA ASP A 115 3.77 -9.52 -15.08
C ASP A 115 2.56 -9.42 -14.15
N ILE A 116 2.73 -9.27 -12.84
CA ILE A 116 1.63 -8.97 -11.90
C ILE A 116 0.90 -7.67 -12.30
N ILE A 117 1.64 -6.60 -12.61
CA ILE A 117 1.04 -5.33 -13.04
C ILE A 117 0.32 -5.49 -14.38
N ARG A 118 0.94 -6.18 -15.35
CA ARG A 118 0.34 -6.44 -16.67
C ARG A 118 -0.90 -7.34 -16.59
N GLU A 119 -0.92 -8.37 -15.74
CA GLU A 119 -2.09 -9.20 -15.45
C GLU A 119 -3.22 -8.37 -14.82
N GLU A 120 -2.94 -7.57 -13.78
CA GLU A 120 -3.94 -6.69 -13.16
C GLU A 120 -4.49 -5.64 -14.13
N ALA A 121 -3.64 -5.13 -15.04
CA ALA A 121 -4.04 -4.23 -16.10
C ALA A 121 -4.87 -4.92 -17.21
N ALA A 122 -4.55 -6.16 -17.59
CA ALA A 122 -5.28 -6.92 -18.60
C ALA A 122 -6.69 -7.34 -18.14
N LYS A 123 -6.93 -7.46 -16.82
CA LYS A 123 -8.25 -7.80 -16.28
C LYS A 123 -9.31 -6.80 -16.76
N THR A 124 -10.33 -7.29 -17.44
CA THR A 124 -11.57 -6.55 -17.68
C THR A 124 -12.37 -6.42 -16.39
N ARG A 125 -13.33 -5.48 -16.31
CA ARG A 125 -14.35 -5.56 -15.25
C ARG A 125 -15.21 -6.78 -15.58
N LYS A 126 -15.37 -7.71 -14.63
CA LYS A 126 -16.55 -8.58 -14.64
C LYS A 126 -17.76 -7.66 -14.72
N SER A 127 -18.56 -7.78 -15.78
CA SER A 127 -19.79 -7.01 -15.90
C SER A 127 -20.66 -7.32 -14.67
N PRO A 128 -21.29 -6.31 -14.05
CA PRO A 128 -22.38 -6.61 -13.13
C PRO A 128 -23.40 -7.41 -13.94
N GLN A 129 -23.70 -8.64 -13.52
CA GLN A 129 -24.88 -9.31 -14.03
C GLN A 129 -26.07 -8.45 -13.62
N ARG A 130 -26.59 -7.69 -14.59
CA ARG A 130 -27.88 -7.01 -14.44
C ARG A 130 -28.90 -8.10 -14.16
N LYS A 131 -29.28 -8.27 -12.90
CA LYS A 131 -30.60 -8.83 -12.59
C LYS A 131 -31.57 -7.91 -13.27
N VAL A 132 -32.24 -8.40 -14.31
CA VAL A 132 -33.35 -7.70 -14.96
C VAL A 132 -34.51 -7.75 -13.98
N SER A 133 -34.56 -6.78 -13.07
CA SER A 133 -35.77 -6.40 -12.37
C SER A 133 -36.48 -5.38 -13.24
N GLU A 134 -37.48 -5.83 -13.97
CA GLU A 134 -38.45 -4.94 -14.61
C GLU A 134 -39.12 -4.09 -13.51
N GLY A 135 -39.19 -2.78 -13.73
CA GLY A 135 -39.45 -1.82 -12.65
C GLY A 135 -39.40 -0.38 -13.15
N MET A 136 -40.00 -0.14 -14.32
CA MET A 136 -40.20 1.21 -14.86
C MET A 136 -41.41 1.84 -14.17
N HIS A 137 -41.22 2.94 -13.45
CA HIS A 137 -42.23 3.98 -13.30
C HIS A 137 -41.56 5.33 -12.96
N GLU A 138 -42.29 6.40 -13.24
CA GLU A 138 -41.78 7.77 -13.40
C GLU A 138 -42.19 8.68 -12.21
N TYR A 139 -41.68 9.92 -12.21
CA TYR A 139 -41.83 10.92 -11.14
C TYR A 139 -43.27 11.32 -10.81
N GLU A 140 -43.53 11.76 -9.57
CA GLU A 140 -44.35 12.94 -9.24
C GLU A 140 -43.87 13.57 -7.90
N ASP A 141 -44.45 14.71 -7.50
CA ASP A 141 -43.92 15.72 -6.57
C ASP A 141 -44.92 16.05 -5.43
N ALA A 142 -44.46 16.41 -4.22
CA ALA A 142 -45.34 16.80 -3.08
C ALA A 142 -44.61 17.56 -1.93
N ASP A 143 -45.31 18.54 -1.36
CA ASP A 143 -44.82 19.63 -0.49
C ASP A 143 -45.23 19.52 1.02
N ASP A 144 -44.61 20.37 1.85
CA ASP A 144 -44.92 20.83 3.23
C ASP A 144 -44.89 19.83 4.44
N GLY A 145 -44.60 20.38 5.63
CA GLY A 145 -44.72 19.70 6.93
C GLY A 145 -43.68 20.12 7.99
N LYS A 146 -44.02 21.07 8.88
CA LYS A 146 -43.09 21.66 9.88
C LYS A 146 -43.52 21.43 11.35
N THR A 147 -42.56 21.22 12.27
CA THR A 147 -42.64 21.42 13.75
C THR A 147 -43.43 20.37 14.58
N THR A 148 -43.07 19.94 15.81
CA THR A 148 -41.84 20.06 16.64
C THR A 148 -41.60 18.71 17.40
N VAL A 149 -41.20 18.48 18.68
CA VAL A 149 -40.98 19.27 19.93
C VAL A 149 -39.68 18.84 20.67
N LEU A 150 -39.75 18.14 21.81
CA LEU A 150 -38.68 17.91 22.81
C LEU A 150 -38.93 16.61 23.62
N ASP A 151 -38.01 16.33 24.57
CA ASP A 151 -38.02 15.38 25.70
C ASP A 151 -37.39 14.00 25.46
N ALA A 152 -36.54 13.44 26.35
CA ALA A 152 -35.75 14.02 27.45
C ALA A 152 -34.56 13.08 27.81
N GLU A 153 -33.46 13.61 28.34
CA GLU A 153 -32.40 12.84 29.03
C GLU A 153 -32.92 12.25 30.36
N PRO A 154 -32.36 11.12 30.83
CA PRO A 154 -31.40 11.25 31.94
C PRO A 154 -30.23 10.22 31.96
N GLU A 155 -29.00 10.75 31.92
CA GLU A 155 -27.82 10.44 32.77
C GLU A 155 -27.33 8.97 32.98
N ASP A 156 -26.01 8.75 32.82
CA ASP A 156 -25.03 8.63 33.94
C ASP A 156 -23.61 8.20 33.45
N LYS A 157 -22.58 8.46 34.28
CA LYS A 157 -21.25 7.82 34.40
C LYS A 157 -20.03 8.29 33.57
N THR A 158 -19.06 8.77 34.36
CA THR A 158 -17.59 8.60 34.23
C THR A 158 -16.81 9.59 33.37
N THR A 159 -16.04 10.44 34.08
CA THR A 159 -14.91 11.20 33.55
C THR A 159 -13.71 10.29 33.23
N VAL A 160 -13.43 10.10 31.94
CA VAL A 160 -12.19 9.43 31.49
C VAL A 160 -11.07 10.45 31.35
N ILE A 161 -10.01 10.31 32.15
CA ILE A 161 -8.85 11.21 32.11
C ILE A 161 -8.05 10.97 30.82
N HIS A 162 -8.12 11.94 29.91
CA HIS A 162 -7.43 11.89 28.61
C HIS A 162 -5.92 12.16 28.78
N GLN A 163 -5.14 11.09 29.00
CA GLN A 163 -3.68 11.17 29.03
C GLN A 163 -3.13 11.43 27.63
N GLN A 164 -2.83 12.69 27.32
CA GLN A 164 -2.15 13.05 26.08
C GLN A 164 -0.66 12.65 26.15
N PRO A 165 -0.14 11.85 25.19
CA PRO A 165 1.29 11.66 25.07
C PRO A 165 1.93 12.96 24.53
N ASN A 166 3.01 13.43 25.17
CA ASN A 166 3.79 14.57 24.66
C ASN A 166 4.57 14.16 23.40
N VAL A 167 3.96 14.37 22.23
CA VAL A 167 4.62 14.12 20.93
C VAL A 167 5.43 15.35 20.53
N VAL A 168 6.75 15.30 20.75
CA VAL A 168 7.68 16.28 20.18
C VAL A 168 7.92 15.92 18.71
N GLN A 169 7.27 16.64 17.78
CA GLN A 169 7.42 16.41 16.34
C GLN A 169 8.59 17.22 15.78
N HIS A 170 9.59 16.55 15.19
CA HIS A 170 10.70 17.18 14.50
C HIS A 170 11.12 16.36 13.27
N GLY A 171 10.47 16.64 12.12
CA GLY A 171 10.76 15.98 10.85
C GLY A 171 10.27 14.53 10.77
N THR A 172 10.90 13.74 9.89
CA THR A 172 10.51 12.36 9.54
C THR A 172 10.76 11.32 10.64
N ASN A 173 11.52 11.66 11.68
CA ASN A 173 11.92 10.74 12.74
C ASN A 173 11.01 10.88 13.98
N ASN A 174 10.27 9.83 14.32
CA ASN A 174 9.31 9.82 15.43
C ASN A 174 9.86 9.01 16.62
N LEU A 175 10.17 9.71 17.72
CA LEU A 175 10.69 9.14 18.96
C LEU A 175 9.61 9.21 20.05
N ASN A 176 9.03 8.07 20.39
CA ASN A 176 8.06 7.94 21.49
C ASN A 176 8.73 7.32 22.73
N LEU A 177 8.67 8.00 23.86
CA LEU A 177 8.87 7.40 25.18
C LEU A 177 7.51 7.06 25.80
N THR A 178 7.31 5.80 26.17
CA THR A 178 6.16 5.38 26.98
C THR A 178 6.55 5.22 28.45
N ASN A 179 5.60 5.46 29.36
CA ASN A 179 5.83 5.50 30.82
C ASN A 179 6.47 4.21 31.39
N ASN A 180 6.29 3.08 30.72
CA ASN A 180 6.89 1.78 31.02
C ASN A 180 8.37 1.62 30.56
N GLY A 181 9.07 2.70 30.21
CA GLY A 181 10.49 2.67 29.85
C GLY A 181 10.82 2.05 28.49
N THR A 182 9.81 1.76 27.66
CA THR A 182 10.03 1.27 26.29
C THR A 182 10.37 2.43 25.36
N MET A 183 11.49 2.31 24.63
CA MET A 183 11.85 3.22 23.53
C MET A 183 11.53 2.53 22.20
N ILE A 184 10.73 3.17 21.35
CA ILE A 184 10.46 2.69 19.98
C ILE A 184 11.24 3.57 18.99
N LEU A 185 12.25 2.98 18.38
CA LEU A 185 13.05 3.61 17.32
C LEU A 185 12.42 3.27 15.96
N ASN A 186 11.69 4.22 15.38
CA ASN A 186 11.26 4.13 14.00
C ASN A 186 12.38 4.65 13.10
N PHE A 187 13.16 3.74 12.51
CA PHE A 187 14.03 4.10 11.40
C PHE A 187 13.13 4.49 10.21
N GLY A 188 13.34 5.70 9.67
CA GLY A 188 12.52 6.21 8.57
C GLY A 188 12.75 5.40 7.31
N CYS A 189 11.68 5.11 6.56
CA CYS A 189 11.77 4.47 5.25
C CYS A 189 12.68 5.28 4.34
N PHE A 190 13.91 4.80 4.11
CA PHE A 190 14.83 5.47 3.21
C PHE A 190 14.43 5.12 1.78
N LEU A 191 13.56 5.95 1.19
CA LEU A 191 13.57 6.14 -0.25
C LEU A 191 15.02 6.45 -0.62
N ARG A 192 15.69 5.52 -1.29
CA ARG A 192 17.02 5.79 -1.87
C ARG A 192 16.83 6.65 -3.11
N THR A 193 16.50 7.91 -2.88
CA THR A 193 16.67 8.98 -3.85
C THR A 193 18.15 9.02 -4.20
N ASN A 194 18.48 8.65 -5.44
CA ASN A 194 19.86 8.67 -5.95
C ASN A 194 20.30 10.11 -6.21
N GLU A 195 20.43 10.90 -5.14
CA GLU A 195 21.10 12.21 -5.18
C GLU A 195 22.61 12.00 -5.28
N LEU A 196 23.08 11.73 -6.50
CA LEU A 196 24.48 11.85 -6.87
C LEU A 196 24.84 13.33 -7.00
N ALA A 197 25.79 13.79 -6.17
CA ALA A 197 26.40 15.12 -6.19
C ALA A 197 27.91 15.01 -5.89
#